data_AF-H9G5D1-F1
#
_entry.id   AF-H9G5D1-F1
#
_cell.length_a   1.000
_cell.length_b   1.000
_cell.length_c   1.000
_cell.angle_alpha   90.00
_cell.angle_beta   90.00
_cell.angle_gamma   90.00
#
_symmetry.space_group_name_H-M   'P 1'
#
loop_
_entity.id
_entity.type
_entity.pdbx_description
1 polymer ?
#
loop_
_entity_poly.entity_id
_entity_poly.type
_entity_poly.pdbx_seq_one_letter_code
_entity_poly.pdbx_strand_id
1 'polypeptide(L)'
;MLSQVKKKVFFLNFRFPLLLTLLLNISIGLNHKGLFRISGSATKIKALKKKYDEGSEVDLVKEGDVDSVASLLKLFLNELPIAVFPDALCTEIVTTFEDNTNHMAECMGCLQRLLSSLPKAHYSLFHFLVRFLVKVASYSDENHMTLENLAIVFGPALFR
;
A
#
# COMPACT_ATOMS: atom_id res chain seq x y z
N MET A 1 14.39 20.72 -12.56
CA MET A 1 13.35 19.73 -12.22
C MET A 1 13.87 18.36 -11.79
N LEU A 2 14.99 17.85 -12.34
CA LEU A 2 15.54 16.51 -12.00
C LEU A 2 15.94 16.28 -10.52
N SER A 3 16.03 17.33 -9.67
CA SER A 3 16.42 17.17 -8.25
C SER A 3 15.27 16.80 -7.31
N GLN A 4 14.01 17.15 -7.64
CA GLN A 4 12.87 16.88 -6.76
C GLN A 4 12.38 15.43 -6.91
N VAL A 5 12.31 14.90 -8.13
CA VAL A 5 11.94 13.50 -8.39
C VAL A 5 12.96 12.55 -7.76
N LYS A 6 14.27 12.83 -7.89
CA LYS A 6 15.32 12.04 -7.24
C LYS A 6 15.20 12.05 -5.71
N LYS A 7 14.91 13.19 -5.09
CA LYS A 7 14.68 13.29 -3.63
C LYS A 7 13.46 12.47 -3.19
N LYS A 8 12.38 12.47 -3.97
CA LYS A 8 11.15 11.72 -3.68
C LYS A 8 11.33 10.20 -3.85
N VAL A 9 12.05 9.76 -4.89
CA VAL A 9 12.43 8.34 -5.05
C VAL A 9 13.40 7.89 -3.96
N PHE A 10 14.33 8.76 -3.54
CA PHE A 10 15.23 8.50 -2.43
C PHE A 10 14.48 8.30 -1.11
N PHE A 11 13.44 9.12 -0.85
CA PHE A 11 12.55 8.94 0.30
C PHE A 11 11.90 7.55 0.32
N LEU A 12 11.39 7.08 -0.83
CA LEU A 12 10.78 5.76 -0.94
C LEU A 12 11.79 4.64 -0.66
N ASN A 13 12.99 4.74 -1.21
CA ASN A 13 14.06 3.76 -1.00
C ASN A 13 14.48 3.68 0.46
N PHE A 14 14.57 4.81 1.16
CA PHE A 14 14.96 4.84 2.58
C PHE A 14 13.89 4.22 3.48
N ARG A 15 12.61 4.37 3.15
CA ARG A 15 11.49 3.82 3.94
C ARG A 15 11.10 2.40 3.53
N PHE A 16 11.68 1.84 2.47
CA PHE A 16 11.33 0.52 1.95
C PHE A 16 11.55 -0.65 2.94
N PRO A 17 12.65 -0.72 3.70
CA PRO A 17 12.81 -1.75 4.73
C PRO A 17 11.69 -1.70 5.78
N LEU A 18 11.20 -0.50 6.09
CA LEU A 18 10.16 -0.31 7.10
C LEU A 18 8.78 -0.77 6.60
N LEU A 19 8.51 -0.63 5.30
CA LEU A 19 7.33 -1.26 4.68
C LEU A 19 7.35 -2.77 4.94
N LEU A 20 8.47 -3.43 4.67
CA LEU A 20 8.58 -4.88 4.88
C LEU A 20 8.36 -5.24 6.35
N THR A 21 8.92 -4.47 7.28
CA THR A 21 8.67 -4.64 8.71
C THR A 21 7.18 -4.54 9.03
N LEU A 22 6.46 -3.54 8.52
CA LEU A 22 5.02 -3.40 8.75
C LEU A 22 4.22 -4.59 8.18
N LEU A 23 4.52 -5.02 6.95
CA LEU A 23 3.83 -6.14 6.31
C LEU A 23 4.04 -7.46 7.05
N LEU A 24 5.28 -7.75 7.48
CA LEU A 24 5.61 -8.94 8.26
C LEU A 24 4.83 -8.98 9.58
N ASN A 25 4.82 -7.84 10.25
CA ASN A 25 4.14 -7.65 11.51
C ASN A 25 2.62 -7.85 11.38
N ILE A 26 1.98 -7.28 10.34
CA ILE A 26 0.55 -7.48 10.07
C ILE A 26 0.26 -8.94 9.68
N SER A 27 1.23 -9.66 9.10
CA SER A 27 1.08 -11.08 8.72
C SER A 27 0.77 -12.00 9.91
N ILE A 28 1.04 -11.55 11.15
CA ILE A 28 0.71 -12.29 12.37
C ILE A 28 -0.80 -12.24 12.67
N GLY A 29 -1.49 -11.21 12.16
CA GLY A 29 -2.91 -10.94 12.41
C GLY A 29 -3.82 -11.17 11.19
N LEU A 30 -3.47 -12.09 10.28
CA LEU A 30 -4.23 -12.28 9.02
C LEU A 30 -5.70 -12.68 9.24
N ASN A 31 -6.03 -13.30 10.37
CA ASN A 31 -7.38 -13.76 10.68
C ASN A 31 -8.20 -12.68 11.43
N HIS A 32 -7.60 -11.50 11.69
CA HIS A 32 -8.25 -10.42 12.41
C HIS A 32 -9.43 -9.84 11.62
N LYS A 33 -10.62 -9.92 12.22
CA LYS A 33 -11.89 -9.53 11.58
C LYS A 33 -11.88 -8.06 11.18
N GLY A 34 -12.07 -7.82 9.88
CA GLY A 34 -12.09 -6.48 9.30
C GLY A 34 -10.71 -5.83 9.21
N LEU A 35 -9.64 -6.62 9.10
CA LEU A 35 -8.27 -6.14 8.90
C LEU A 35 -8.22 -5.02 7.84
N PHE A 36 -7.55 -3.91 8.14
CA PHE A 36 -7.52 -2.66 7.35
C PHE A 36 -8.83 -1.87 7.26
N ARG A 37 -10.00 -2.48 7.39
CA ARG A 37 -11.28 -1.77 7.46
C ARG A 37 -11.46 -1.08 8.81
N ILE A 38 -11.12 -1.78 9.90
CA ILE A 38 -11.21 -1.22 11.24
C ILE A 38 -10.03 -0.26 11.47
N SER A 39 -10.33 0.91 12.03
CA SER A 39 -9.32 1.90 12.38
C SER A 39 -8.78 1.65 13.77
N GLY A 40 -7.47 1.49 13.89
CA GLY A 40 -6.82 1.44 15.20
C GLY A 40 -6.84 2.78 15.95
N SER A 41 -6.39 2.75 17.20
CA SER A 41 -6.34 3.93 18.08
C SER A 41 -5.41 5.01 17.52
N ALA A 42 -5.92 6.24 17.35
CA ALA A 42 -5.14 7.40 16.89
C ALA A 42 -3.90 7.66 17.78
N THR A 43 -4.03 7.50 19.09
CA THR A 43 -2.91 7.65 20.04
C THR A 43 -1.81 6.62 19.79
N LYS A 44 -2.19 5.35 19.60
CA LYS A 44 -1.24 4.28 19.28
C LYS A 44 -0.61 4.50 17.91
N ILE A 45 -1.39 4.86 16.90
CA ILE A 45 -0.88 5.18 15.55
C ILE A 45 0.17 6.29 15.63
N LYS A 46 -0.10 7.37 16.36
CA LYS A 46 0.85 8.47 16.55
C LYS A 46 2.12 8.03 17.27
N ALA A 47 2.00 7.19 18.31
CA ALA A 47 3.15 6.66 19.03
C ALA A 47 4.01 5.74 18.15
N LEU A 48 3.39 4.81 17.41
CA LEU A 48 4.06 3.91 16.49
C LEU A 48 4.73 4.69 15.34
N LYS A 49 4.05 5.71 14.80
CA LYS A 49 4.61 6.61 13.78
C LYS A 49 5.84 7.35 14.29
N LYS A 50 5.81 7.87 15.52
CA LYS A 50 6.96 8.56 16.13
C LYS A 50 8.17 7.63 16.20
N LYS A 51 7.98 6.41 16.75
CA LYS A 51 9.04 5.39 16.80
C LYS A 51 9.59 5.06 15.41
N TYR A 52 8.68 4.93 14.43
CA TYR A 52 9.01 4.69 13.03
C TYR A 52 9.82 5.83 12.40
N ASP A 53 9.49 7.09 12.68
CA ASP A 53 10.23 8.26 12.19
C ASP A 53 11.61 8.39 12.83
N GLU A 54 11.77 7.89 14.05
CA GLU A 54 13.03 7.84 14.79
C GLU A 54 13.90 6.61 14.41
N GLY A 55 13.40 5.72 13.54
CA GLY A 55 14.11 4.50 13.11
C GLY A 55 14.18 3.41 14.19
N SER A 56 13.32 3.49 15.21
CA SER A 56 13.22 2.47 16.26
C SER A 56 12.52 1.22 15.75
N GLU A 57 12.90 0.04 16.27
CA GLU A 57 12.15 -1.18 16.04
C GLU A 57 10.75 -1.08 16.67
N VAL A 58 9.75 -1.58 15.95
CA VAL A 58 8.35 -1.61 16.39
C VAL A 58 7.91 -3.07 16.39
N ASP A 59 7.68 -3.61 17.58
CA ASP A 59 7.16 -4.96 17.80
C ASP A 59 5.64 -4.90 17.97
N LEU A 60 4.87 -5.45 17.03
CA LEU A 60 3.41 -5.41 17.16
C LEU A 60 2.89 -6.30 18.25
N VAL A 61 3.58 -7.40 18.56
CA VAL A 61 3.11 -8.35 19.55
C VAL A 61 3.15 -7.71 20.94
N LYS A 62 4.09 -6.80 21.17
CA LYS A 62 4.26 -6.11 22.45
C LYS A 62 3.67 -4.71 22.52
N GLU A 63 3.68 -3.96 21.42
CA GLU A 63 3.44 -2.51 21.46
C GLU A 63 2.22 -2.04 20.66
N GLY A 64 1.64 -2.91 19.83
CA GLY A 64 0.53 -2.58 18.94
C GLY A 64 -0.65 -3.53 19.08
N ASP A 65 -1.79 -3.11 18.55
CA ASP A 65 -2.82 -4.03 18.09
C ASP A 65 -2.82 -4.03 16.56
N VAL A 66 -3.36 -5.09 15.98
CA VAL A 66 -3.37 -5.32 14.53
C VAL A 66 -3.98 -4.12 13.79
N ASP A 67 -5.04 -3.51 14.34
CA ASP A 67 -5.71 -2.36 13.72
C ASP A 67 -4.85 -1.11 13.70
N SER A 68 -4.12 -0.82 14.78
CA SER A 68 -3.21 0.33 14.84
C SER A 68 -2.08 0.22 13.82
N VAL A 69 -1.61 -0.99 13.54
CA VAL A 69 -0.48 -1.17 12.62
C VAL A 69 -0.95 -1.23 11.18
N ALA A 70 -2.08 -1.88 10.95
CA ALA A 70 -2.80 -1.79 9.69
C ALA A 70 -3.08 -0.33 9.32
N SER A 71 -3.53 0.48 10.28
CA SER A 71 -3.70 1.93 10.09
C SER A 71 -2.39 2.68 9.87
N LEU A 72 -1.29 2.29 10.52
CA LEU A 72 0.01 2.89 10.27
C LEU A 72 0.51 2.62 8.84
N LEU A 73 0.29 1.43 8.29
CA LEU A 73 0.59 1.14 6.89
C LEU A 73 -0.20 2.04 5.94
N LYS A 74 -1.51 2.21 6.19
CA LYS A 74 -2.35 3.14 5.41
C LYS A 74 -1.85 4.58 5.53
N LEU A 75 -1.44 5.01 6.73
CA LEU A 75 -0.86 6.33 6.94
C LEU A 75 0.46 6.50 6.18
N PHE A 76 1.34 5.50 6.21
CA PHE A 76 2.60 5.49 5.47
C PHE A 76 2.38 5.75 3.98
N LEU A 77 1.44 5.01 3.36
CA LEU A 77 1.09 5.20 1.94
C LEU A 77 0.55 6.62 1.71
N ASN A 78 -0.32 7.11 2.61
CA ASN A 78 -0.91 8.45 2.55
C ASN A 78 0.07 9.61 2.83
N GLU A 79 1.24 9.37 3.42
CA GLU A 79 2.27 10.40 3.64
C GLU A 79 3.38 10.39 2.59
N LEU A 80 3.35 9.46 1.62
CA LEU A 80 4.33 9.45 0.54
C LEU A 80 4.33 10.78 -0.23
N PRO A 81 5.50 11.36 -0.57
CA PRO A 81 5.57 12.61 -1.33
C PRO A 81 5.01 12.56 -2.77
N ILE A 82 4.82 11.35 -3.30
CA ILE A 82 4.13 11.01 -4.56
C ILE A 82 3.32 9.76 -4.25
N ALA A 83 2.10 9.66 -4.79
CA ALA A 83 1.31 8.44 -4.66
C ALA A 83 2.03 7.24 -5.28
N VAL A 84 1.57 6.04 -4.93
CA VAL A 84 2.13 4.80 -5.49
C VAL A 84 2.01 4.84 -7.01
N PHE A 85 0.83 5.26 -7.49
CA PHE A 85 0.57 5.63 -8.88
C PHE A 85 0.66 7.15 -9.02
N PRO A 86 1.66 7.68 -9.74
CA PRO A 86 1.74 9.12 -10.01
C PRO A 86 0.58 9.59 -10.89
N ASP A 87 0.14 10.84 -10.72
CA ASP A 87 -1.04 11.43 -11.38
C ASP A 87 -1.04 11.25 -12.90
N ALA A 88 0.13 11.41 -13.54
CA ALA A 88 0.28 11.22 -14.98
C ALA A 88 -0.12 9.79 -15.42
N LEU A 89 0.20 8.79 -14.60
CA LEU A 89 -0.14 7.40 -14.86
C LEU A 89 -1.61 7.10 -14.54
N CYS A 90 -2.21 7.80 -13.57
CA CYS A 90 -3.63 7.63 -13.24
C CYS A 90 -4.52 7.94 -14.45
N THR A 91 -4.25 9.03 -15.17
CA THR A 91 -4.97 9.37 -16.40
C THR A 91 -4.85 8.26 -17.46
N GLU A 92 -3.62 7.76 -17.69
CA GLU A 92 -3.38 6.69 -18.67
C GLU A 92 -4.08 5.37 -18.27
N ILE A 93 -4.15 5.07 -16.98
CA ILE A 93 -4.87 3.89 -16.46
C ILE A 93 -6.37 4.02 -16.74
N VAL A 94 -6.97 5.18 -16.43
CA VAL A 94 -8.41 5.41 -16.67
C VAL A 94 -8.74 5.31 -18.15
N THR A 95 -7.97 6.00 -19.01
CA THR A 95 -8.16 5.92 -20.47
C THR A 95 -7.99 4.49 -20.98
N THR A 96 -7.03 3.72 -20.44
CA THR A 96 -6.87 2.30 -20.79
C THR A 96 -8.13 1.49 -20.47
N PHE A 97 -8.77 1.72 -19.32
CA PHE A 97 -10.01 1.02 -18.98
C PHE A 97 -11.17 1.43 -19.90
N GLU A 98 -11.31 2.73 -20.18
CA GLU A 98 -12.37 3.26 -21.05
C GLU A 98 -12.25 2.71 -22.48
N ASP A 99 -11.06 2.80 -23.08
CA ASP A 99 -10.79 2.39 -24.47
C ASP A 99 -10.92 0.86 -24.66
N ASN A 100 -10.71 0.07 -23.61
CA ASN A 100 -10.67 -1.39 -23.68
C ASN A 100 -11.83 -2.05 -22.93
N THR A 101 -12.95 -1.34 -22.74
CA THR A 101 -14.13 -1.81 -21.96
C THR A 101 -14.59 -3.23 -22.35
N ASN A 102 -14.49 -3.61 -23.64
CA ASN A 102 -14.89 -4.93 -24.15
C ASN A 102 -13.71 -5.87 -24.49
N HIS A 103 -12.46 -5.41 -24.31
CA HIS A 103 -11.25 -6.11 -24.72
C HIS A 103 -10.32 -6.33 -23.53
N MET A 104 -10.71 -7.20 -22.60
CA MET A 104 -9.98 -7.44 -21.35
C MET A 104 -8.51 -7.85 -21.56
N ALA A 105 -8.21 -8.66 -22.57
CA ALA A 105 -6.84 -9.07 -22.86
C ALA A 105 -5.95 -7.88 -23.28
N GLU A 106 -6.49 -6.98 -24.11
CA GLU A 106 -5.81 -5.77 -24.56
C GLU A 106 -5.65 -4.77 -23.40
N CYS A 107 -6.71 -4.59 -22.60
CA CYS A 107 -6.67 -3.81 -21.37
C CYS A 107 -5.54 -4.29 -20.45
N MET A 108 -5.45 -5.60 -20.20
CA MET A 108 -4.41 -6.18 -19.36
C MET A 108 -3.01 -5.96 -19.93
N GLY A 109 -2.82 -6.09 -21.24
CA GLY A 109 -1.53 -5.81 -21.89
C GLY A 109 -1.12 -4.34 -21.76
N CYS A 110 -2.06 -3.41 -21.90
CA CYS A 110 -1.84 -1.98 -21.68
C CYS A 110 -1.47 -1.67 -20.22
N LEU A 111 -2.22 -2.19 -19.25
CA LEU A 111 -1.94 -2.02 -17.83
C LEU A 111 -0.57 -2.59 -17.44
N GLN A 112 -0.18 -3.74 -17.99
CA GLN A 112 1.16 -4.30 -17.77
C GLN A 112 2.28 -3.38 -18.27
N ARG A 113 2.09 -2.73 -19.43
CA ARG A 113 3.05 -1.74 -19.94
C ARG A 113 3.14 -0.50 -19.04
N LEU A 114 2.00 0.00 -18.56
CA LEU A 114 1.93 1.12 -17.63
C LEU A 114 2.61 0.79 -16.29
N LEU A 115 2.38 -0.41 -15.75
CA LEU A 115 3.08 -0.86 -14.55
C LEU A 115 4.60 -0.98 -14.77
N SER A 116 5.01 -1.39 -15.97
CA SER A 116 6.43 -1.51 -16.33
C SER A 116 7.12 -0.16 -16.53
N SER A 117 6.37 0.93 -16.74
CA SER A 117 6.91 2.29 -16.84
C SER A 117 7.13 2.96 -15.48
N LEU A 118 6.60 2.38 -14.40
CA LEU A 118 6.80 2.90 -13.04
C LEU A 118 8.28 2.92 -12.67
N PRO A 119 8.75 3.96 -11.95
CA PRO A 119 10.07 3.92 -11.32
C PRO A 119 10.22 2.68 -10.45
N LYS A 120 11.39 2.03 -10.48
CA LYS A 120 11.65 0.75 -9.78
C LYS A 120 11.18 0.72 -8.33
N ALA A 121 11.35 1.82 -7.59
CA ALA A 121 10.93 1.92 -6.20
C ALA A 121 9.39 1.87 -6.04
N HIS A 122 8.66 2.60 -6.91
CA HIS A 122 7.20 2.58 -6.94
C HIS A 122 6.65 1.21 -7.35
N TYR A 123 7.22 0.61 -8.40
CA TYR A 123 6.86 -0.73 -8.84
C TYR A 123 7.08 -1.77 -7.73
N SER A 124 8.24 -1.71 -7.06
CA SER A 124 8.55 -2.61 -5.94
C SER A 124 7.53 -2.45 -4.81
N LEU A 125 7.27 -1.21 -4.37
CA LEU A 125 6.28 -0.92 -3.33
C LEU A 125 4.91 -1.49 -3.70
N PHE A 126 4.43 -1.19 -4.91
CA PHE A 126 3.16 -1.70 -5.43
C PHE A 126 3.12 -3.23 -5.46
N HIS A 127 4.14 -3.87 -6.02
CA HIS A 127 4.20 -5.32 -6.16
C HIS A 127 4.18 -6.04 -4.79
N PHE A 128 4.96 -5.56 -3.81
CA PHE A 128 4.93 -6.13 -2.46
C PHE A 128 3.58 -5.92 -1.78
N LEU A 129 3.01 -4.72 -1.90
CA LEU A 129 1.70 -4.42 -1.31
C LEU A 129 0.61 -5.31 -1.92
N VAL A 130 0.52 -5.42 -3.25
CA VAL A 130 -0.51 -6.26 -3.90
C VAL A 130 -0.36 -7.72 -3.52
N ARG A 131 0.86 -8.26 -3.50
CA ARG A 131 1.10 -9.64 -3.05
C ARG A 131 0.64 -9.84 -1.60
N PHE A 132 0.87 -8.87 -0.75
CA PHE A 132 0.40 -8.91 0.63
C PHE A 132 -1.13 -8.83 0.73
N LEU A 133 -1.79 -7.94 -0.03
CA LEU A 133 -3.24 -7.82 -0.04
C LEU A 133 -3.92 -9.09 -0.60
N VAL A 134 -3.33 -9.74 -1.60
CA VAL A 134 -3.77 -11.06 -2.08
C VAL A 134 -3.66 -12.10 -0.96
N LYS A 135 -2.57 -12.07 -0.18
CA LYS A 135 -2.42 -12.96 0.97
C LYS A 135 -3.46 -12.67 2.07
N VAL A 136 -3.82 -11.41 2.31
CA VAL A 136 -4.91 -11.06 3.26
C VAL A 136 -6.26 -11.57 2.75
N ALA A 137 -6.54 -11.37 1.46
CA ALA A 137 -7.77 -11.84 0.85
C ALA A 137 -7.90 -13.37 0.85
N SER A 138 -6.78 -14.12 0.87
CA SER A 138 -6.85 -15.58 1.00
C SER A 138 -7.37 -16.05 2.36
N TYR A 139 -7.53 -15.16 3.34
CA TYR A 139 -8.15 -15.43 4.65
C TYR A 139 -9.53 -14.77 4.77
N SER A 140 -10.17 -14.41 3.65
CA SER A 140 -11.45 -13.69 3.66
C SER A 140 -12.58 -14.42 4.42
N ASP A 141 -12.51 -15.74 4.53
CA ASP A 141 -13.49 -16.52 5.30
C ASP A 141 -13.44 -16.20 6.80
N GLU A 142 -12.27 -15.84 7.32
CA GLU A 142 -12.05 -15.49 8.73
C GLU A 142 -12.07 -13.97 8.94
N ASN A 143 -11.29 -13.23 8.14
CA ASN A 143 -11.13 -11.79 8.32
C ASN A 143 -12.22 -10.95 7.62
N HIS A 144 -13.02 -11.54 6.73
CA HIS A 144 -14.07 -10.89 5.94
C HIS A 144 -13.60 -9.77 4.98
N MET A 145 -12.33 -9.79 4.58
CA MET A 145 -11.72 -8.83 3.68
C MET A 145 -11.42 -9.47 2.33
N THR A 146 -12.38 -9.39 1.40
CA THR A 146 -12.19 -9.81 -0.01
C THR A 146 -11.25 -8.84 -0.75
N LEU A 147 -10.78 -9.23 -1.95
CA LEU A 147 -10.01 -8.33 -2.83
C LEU A 147 -10.75 -7.02 -3.12
N GLU A 148 -12.08 -7.09 -3.33
CA GLU A 148 -12.93 -5.92 -3.56
C GLU A 148 -12.97 -4.99 -2.34
N ASN A 149 -13.15 -5.56 -1.14
CA ASN A 149 -13.13 -4.78 0.11
C ASN A 149 -11.77 -4.10 0.31
N LEU A 150 -10.67 -4.81 0.03
CA LEU A 150 -9.32 -4.25 0.14
C LEU A 150 -9.06 -3.17 -0.93
N ALA A 151 -9.56 -3.34 -2.15
CA ALA A 151 -9.45 -2.34 -3.21
C ALA A 151 -10.14 -1.03 -2.84
N ILE A 152 -11.33 -1.11 -2.21
CA ILE A 152 -12.05 0.07 -1.69
C ILE A 152 -11.22 0.78 -0.60
N VAL A 153 -10.61 0.01 0.32
CA VAL A 153 -9.83 0.57 1.44
C VAL A 153 -8.52 1.20 0.97
N PHE A 154 -7.82 0.58 0.03
CA PHE A 154 -6.49 1.03 -0.40
C PHE A 154 -6.49 1.94 -1.63
N GLY A 155 -7.53 1.89 -2.47
CA GLY A 155 -7.65 2.69 -3.69
C GLY A 155 -7.32 4.17 -3.46
N PRO A 156 -7.98 4.86 -2.51
CA PRO A 156 -7.70 6.26 -2.23
C PRO A 156 -6.23 6.56 -1.87
N ALA A 157 -5.56 5.66 -1.15
CA ALA A 157 -4.16 5.84 -0.77
C ALA A 157 -3.18 5.56 -1.93
N LEU A 158 -3.58 4.72 -2.89
CA LEU A 158 -2.77 4.34 -4.04
C LEU A 158 -2.79 5.37 -5.16
N PHE A 159 -3.93 6.06 -5.36
CA PHE A 159 -4.23 6.93 -6.50
C PHE A 159 -4.47 8.40 -6.12
N ARG A 160 -4.07 8.83 -4.91
CA ARG A 160 -4.34 10.18 -4.35
C ARG A 160 -4.32 11.32 -5.36
#